data_AF-G6EYZ0-F1
#
_entry.id   AF-G6EYZ0-F1
#
_cell.length_a   1.000
_cell.length_b   1.000
_cell.length_c   1.000
_cell.angle_alpha   90.00
_cell.angle_beta   90.00
_cell.angle_gamma   90.00
#
_symmetry.space_group_name_H-M   'P 1'
#
loop_
_entity.id
_entity.type
_entity.pdbx_description
1 polymer ?
#
loop_
_entity_poly.entity_id
_entity_poly.type
_entity_poly.pdbx_seq_one_letter_code
_entity_poly.pdbx_strand_id
1 'polypeptide(L)'
;MFILQLKLSNSLCILPHFGNGKTMPLPAFYWEPIAAIHTITLALWIGSIFYYVFGLQSCLSLLDPTQKTSLQLQSLRKLFQFSWINAFLALITQIAAMGLTLLNTPHITAITWSTYAAIIVVFLMFIIQFYVFTTAYRKARRALRPKPAVFTKINTPLKLIVFLGIINWVLLVL
;
A
#
# COMPACT_ATOMS: atom_id res chain seq x y z
N MET A 1 13.70 -5.48 7.12
CA MET A 1 12.55 -6.18 7.73
C MET A 1 12.46 -7.59 7.13
N PHE A 2 13.33 -8.58 7.33
CA PHE A 2 14.30 -8.95 8.38
C PHE A 2 13.79 -9.08 9.82
N ILE A 3 12.60 -8.54 10.15
CA ILE A 3 12.09 -8.55 11.54
C ILE A 3 10.85 -9.45 11.68
N LEU A 4 10.07 -9.64 10.61
CA LEU A 4 9.12 -10.76 10.53
C LEU A 4 9.84 -12.12 10.59
N GLN A 5 11.10 -12.16 10.13
CA GLN A 5 12.02 -13.28 10.35
C GLN A 5 12.36 -13.45 11.85
N LEU A 6 12.60 -12.39 12.62
CA LEU A 6 12.99 -12.51 14.03
C LEU A 6 11.87 -12.98 14.98
N LYS A 7 10.61 -12.58 14.73
CA LYS A 7 9.50 -12.96 15.62
C LYS A 7 8.90 -14.33 15.32
N LEU A 8 9.04 -14.83 14.08
CA LEU A 8 8.80 -16.24 13.73
C LEU A 8 10.03 -17.12 14.00
N SER A 9 11.25 -16.59 13.92
CA SER A 9 12.50 -17.32 14.27
C SER A 9 12.61 -17.64 15.76
N ASN A 10 11.96 -16.90 16.65
CA ASN A 10 11.97 -17.23 18.09
C ASN A 10 10.98 -18.34 18.46
N SER A 11 10.03 -18.69 17.58
CA SER A 11 9.15 -19.87 17.75
C SER A 11 9.54 -21.04 16.81
N LEU A 12 10.30 -20.77 15.74
CA LEU A 12 10.99 -21.78 14.95
C LEU A 12 12.48 -21.79 15.33
N CYS A 13 12.79 -22.44 16.44
CA CYS A 13 14.11 -23.00 16.67
C CYS A 13 14.33 -24.19 15.72
N ILE A 14 14.36 -23.93 14.41
CA ILE A 14 14.93 -24.81 13.39
C ILE A 14 15.72 -23.93 12.45
N LEU A 15 17.00 -23.77 12.79
CA LEU A 15 18.06 -23.27 11.92
C LEU A 15 17.95 -23.87 10.51
N PRO A 16 18.10 -23.09 9.42
CA PRO A 16 18.44 -23.68 8.15
C PRO A 16 19.91 -24.08 8.23
N HIS A 17 20.15 -25.36 8.54
CA HIS A 17 21.42 -25.99 8.19
C HIS A 17 21.57 -25.88 6.67
N PHE A 18 22.48 -25.01 6.23
CA PHE A 18 23.06 -25.05 4.88
C PHE A 18 23.90 -26.33 4.77
N GLY A 19 23.23 -27.45 4.54
CA GLY A 19 23.87 -28.75 4.45
C GLY A 19 22.86 -29.84 4.14
N ASN A 20 23.09 -30.54 3.04
CA ASN A 20 22.34 -31.68 2.52
C ASN A 20 20.97 -31.40 1.92
N GLY A 21 20.94 -31.24 0.59
CA GLY A 21 20.26 -32.18 -0.33
C GLY A 21 18.79 -32.54 -0.11
N LYS A 22 18.06 -31.81 0.74
CA LYS A 22 16.62 -32.01 0.98
C LYS A 22 15.90 -30.87 0.28
N THR A 23 15.04 -31.25 -0.66
CA THR A 23 14.12 -30.35 -1.35
C THR A 23 13.43 -29.45 -0.33
N MET A 24 13.59 -28.13 -0.50
CA MET A 24 12.89 -27.16 0.33
C MET A 24 11.39 -27.47 0.27
N PRO A 25 10.66 -27.37 1.39
CA PRO A 25 9.21 -27.40 1.30
C PRO A 25 8.80 -26.24 0.41
N LEU A 26 8.23 -26.57 -0.75
CA LEU A 26 7.66 -25.65 -1.76
C LEU A 26 7.08 -24.34 -1.17
N PRO A 27 6.31 -24.34 -0.05
CA PRO A 27 5.76 -23.10 0.53
C PRO A 27 6.78 -22.05 0.99
N ALA A 28 7.98 -22.43 1.47
CA ALA A 28 8.96 -21.47 1.97
C ALA A 28 9.58 -20.63 0.84
N PHE A 29 9.72 -21.24 -0.35
CA PHE A 29 10.27 -20.57 -1.53
C PHE A 29 9.35 -19.46 -2.07
N TYR A 30 8.02 -19.65 -1.98
CA TYR A 30 7.04 -18.67 -2.47
C TYR A 30 6.69 -17.58 -1.44
N TRP A 31 6.83 -17.86 -0.14
CA TRP A 31 6.48 -16.92 0.92
C TRP A 31 7.34 -15.66 0.93
N GLU A 32 8.67 -15.82 0.92
CA GLU A 32 9.62 -14.69 1.01
C GLU A 32 9.48 -13.69 -0.16
N PRO A 33 9.40 -14.14 -1.44
CA PRO A 33 9.21 -13.22 -2.56
C PRO A 33 7.88 -12.49 -2.51
N ILE A 34 6.78 -13.18 -2.16
CA ILE A 34 5.45 -12.55 -2.08
C ILE A 34 5.44 -11.47 -0.99
N ALA A 35 5.99 -11.76 0.19
CA ALA A 35 6.09 -10.80 1.28
C ALA A 35 6.98 -9.59 0.92
N ALA A 36 8.10 -9.82 0.21
CA ALA A 36 8.97 -8.76 -0.26
C ALA A 36 8.27 -7.85 -1.29
N ILE A 37 7.64 -8.45 -2.31
CA ILE A 37 6.89 -7.71 -3.34
C ILE A 37 5.75 -6.92 -2.70
N HIS A 38 5.00 -7.54 -1.77
CA HIS A 38 3.93 -6.87 -1.05
C HIS A 38 4.43 -5.62 -0.32
N THR A 39 5.52 -5.74 0.43
CA THR A 39 6.10 -4.64 1.21
C THR A 39 6.58 -3.51 0.31
N ILE A 40 7.29 -3.83 -0.78
CA ILE A 40 7.76 -2.85 -1.77
C ILE A 40 6.55 -2.14 -2.41
N THR A 41 5.53 -2.89 -2.77
CA THR A 41 4.32 -2.35 -3.41
C THR A 41 3.55 -1.43 -2.48
N LEU A 42 3.38 -1.80 -1.21
CA LEU A 42 2.78 -0.96 -0.18
C LEU A 42 3.58 0.33 0.03
N ALA A 43 4.91 0.22 0.12
CA ALA A 43 5.79 1.38 0.28
C ALA A 43 5.70 2.32 -0.93
N LEU A 44 5.65 1.79 -2.16
CA LEU A 44 5.46 2.59 -3.37
C LEU A 44 4.07 3.23 -3.43
N TRP A 45 3.03 2.51 -3.02
CA TRP A 45 1.67 3.03 -2.98
C TRP A 45 1.56 4.19 -1.98
N ILE A 46 1.90 3.96 -0.72
CA ILE A 46 1.83 4.97 0.35
C ILE A 46 2.81 6.11 0.07
N GLY A 47 4.04 5.78 -0.33
CA GLY A 47 5.10 6.75 -0.62
C GLY A 47 4.75 7.68 -1.78
N SER A 48 4.10 7.19 -2.83
CA SER A 48 3.66 8.04 -3.94
C SER A 48 2.62 9.08 -3.50
N ILE A 49 1.66 8.68 -2.65
CA ILE A 49 0.63 9.57 -2.11
C ILE A 49 1.25 10.57 -1.13
N PHE A 50 2.16 10.09 -0.27
CA PHE A 50 2.91 10.93 0.66
C PHE A 50 3.70 12.01 -0.08
N TYR A 51 4.47 11.63 -1.11
CA TYR A 51 5.23 12.55 -1.94
C TYR A 51 4.34 13.60 -2.59
N TYR A 52 3.18 13.21 -3.12
CA TYR A 52 2.23 14.15 -3.71
C TYR A 52 1.70 15.16 -2.68
N VAL A 53 1.25 14.68 -1.52
CA VAL A 53 0.57 15.51 -0.51
C VAL A 53 1.53 16.45 0.21
N PHE A 54 2.72 15.96 0.60
CA PHE A 54 3.64 16.72 1.45
C PHE A 54 4.79 17.34 0.66
N GLY A 55 5.35 16.62 -0.31
CA GLY A 55 6.44 17.14 -1.13
C GLY A 55 5.94 18.10 -2.19
N LEU A 56 5.16 17.59 -3.15
CA LEU A 56 4.79 18.32 -4.34
C LEU A 56 3.92 19.55 -4.04
N GLN A 57 2.97 19.47 -3.10
CA GLN A 57 2.11 20.62 -2.78
C GLN A 57 2.87 21.81 -2.20
N SER A 58 3.91 21.52 -1.40
CA SER A 58 4.78 22.53 -0.82
C SER A 58 5.55 23.26 -1.92
N CYS A 59 6.14 22.53 -2.87
CA CYS A 59 6.84 23.12 -4.01
C CYS A 59 5.91 23.96 -4.91
N LEU A 60 4.67 23.49 -5.12
CA LEU A 60 3.67 24.18 -5.94
C LEU A 60 3.07 25.43 -5.28
N SER A 61 3.37 25.69 -4.01
CA SER A 61 2.96 26.92 -3.34
C SER A 61 3.75 28.14 -3.80
N LEU A 62 4.97 27.93 -4.32
CA LEU A 62 5.89 28.96 -4.80
C LEU A 62 5.61 29.43 -6.23
N LEU A 63 4.73 28.73 -6.95
CA LEU A 63 4.42 28.99 -8.36
C LEU A 63 3.21 29.91 -8.54
N ASP A 64 3.19 30.61 -9.67
CA ASP A 64 2.03 31.38 -10.10
C ASP A 64 0.76 30.51 -10.19
N PRO A 65 -0.41 31.07 -9.83
CA PRO A 65 -1.65 30.30 -9.67
C PRO A 65 -2.12 29.62 -10.96
N THR A 66 -1.84 30.21 -12.12
CA THR A 66 -2.14 29.64 -13.44
C THR A 66 -1.30 28.40 -13.74
N GLN A 67 0.02 28.47 -13.52
CA GLN A 67 0.92 27.34 -13.76
C GLN A 67 0.71 26.22 -12.73
N LYS A 68 0.44 26.60 -11.47
CA LYS A 68 0.16 25.68 -10.36
C LYS A 68 -0.96 24.71 -10.68
N THR A 69 -2.11 25.20 -11.16
CA THR A 69 -3.28 24.35 -11.42
C THR A 69 -3.03 23.30 -12.51
N SER A 70 -2.30 23.67 -13.57
CA SER A 70 -1.93 22.76 -14.65
C SER A 70 -1.00 21.65 -14.17
N LEU A 71 0.07 22.02 -13.44
CA LEU A 71 1.03 21.06 -12.88
C LEU A 71 0.40 20.15 -11.83
N GLN A 72 -0.50 20.69 -10.99
CA GLN A 72 -1.27 19.89 -10.02
C GLN A 72 -2.09 18.81 -10.71
N LEU A 73 -2.78 19.15 -11.80
CA LEU A 73 -3.64 18.21 -12.52
C LEU A 73 -2.82 17.16 -13.27
N GLN A 74 -1.69 17.54 -13.88
CA GLN A 74 -0.77 16.62 -14.53
C GLN A 74 -0.16 15.64 -13.51
N SER A 75 0.29 16.14 -12.37
CA SER A 75 0.89 15.33 -11.32
C SER A 75 -0.13 14.38 -10.70
N LEU A 76 -1.36 14.85 -10.48
CA LEU A 76 -2.45 14.02 -9.97
C LEU A 76 -2.81 12.90 -10.96
N ARG A 77 -2.77 13.17 -12.28
CA ARG A 77 -2.96 12.13 -13.31
C ARG A 77 -1.86 11.07 -13.23
N LYS A 78 -0.59 11.48 -13.17
CA LYS A 78 0.55 10.54 -13.05
C LYS A 78 0.46 9.73 -11.75
N LEU A 79 0.13 10.39 -10.64
CA LEU A 79 -0.08 9.76 -9.34
C LEU A 79 -1.14 8.66 -9.44
N PHE A 80 -2.34 8.97 -9.95
CA PHE A 80 -3.40 7.97 -10.03
C PHE A 80 -3.05 6.81 -10.97
N GLN A 81 -2.39 7.07 -12.11
CA GLN A 81 -1.97 6.00 -13.03
C GLN A 81 -1.00 5.01 -12.34
N PHE A 82 0.01 5.53 -11.64
CA PHE A 82 0.98 4.69 -10.94
C PHE A 82 0.41 4.05 -9.68
N SER A 83 -0.30 4.84 -8.87
CA SER A 83 -0.90 4.39 -7.61
C SER A 83 -1.99 3.34 -7.83
N TRP A 84 -2.70 3.35 -8.96
CA TRP A 84 -3.69 2.31 -9.27
C TRP A 84 -3.05 0.93 -9.41
N ILE A 85 -1.94 0.83 -10.14
CA ILE A 85 -1.21 -0.43 -10.34
C ILE A 85 -0.72 -0.95 -8.99
N ASN A 86 -0.12 -0.09 -8.17
CA ASN A 86 0.38 -0.48 -6.85
C ASN A 86 -0.75 -0.85 -5.89
N ALA A 87 -1.89 -0.16 -5.93
CA ALA A 87 -3.04 -0.48 -5.09
C ALA A 87 -3.59 -1.89 -5.39
N PHE A 88 -3.74 -2.24 -6.68
CA PHE A 88 -4.16 -3.58 -7.08
C PHE A 88 -3.11 -4.64 -6.71
N LEU A 89 -1.84 -4.36 -6.98
CA LEU A 89 -0.77 -5.31 -6.69
C LEU A 89 -0.63 -5.55 -5.18
N ALA A 90 -0.80 -4.53 -4.34
CA ALA A 90 -0.81 -4.66 -2.88
C ALA A 90 -1.97 -5.53 -2.39
N LEU A 91 -3.16 -5.38 -2.99
CA LEU A 91 -4.34 -6.17 -2.66
C LEU A 91 -4.16 -7.64 -3.08
N ILE A 92 -3.69 -7.89 -4.31
CA ILE A 92 -3.45 -9.25 -4.82
C ILE A 92 -2.40 -9.96 -3.97
N THR A 93 -1.29 -9.30 -3.66
CA THR A 93 -0.21 -9.89 -2.86
C THR A 93 -0.65 -10.15 -1.42
N GLN A 94 -1.50 -9.30 -0.83
CA GLN A 94 -2.08 -9.53 0.50
C GLN A 94 -2.99 -10.77 0.52
N ILE A 95 -3.87 -10.91 -0.49
CA ILE A 95 -4.76 -12.07 -0.61
C ILE A 95 -3.95 -13.35 -0.87
N ALA A 96 -2.93 -13.27 -1.74
CA ALA A 96 -2.04 -14.39 -2.03
C ALA A 96 -1.29 -14.86 -0.77
N ALA A 97 -0.79 -13.93 0.04
CA ALA A 97 -0.16 -14.24 1.33
C ALA A 97 -1.15 -14.93 2.28
N MET A 98 -2.37 -14.41 2.42
CA MET A 98 -3.41 -15.04 3.24
C MET A 98 -3.78 -16.44 2.73
N GLY A 99 -3.94 -16.62 1.43
CA GLY A 99 -4.23 -17.91 0.82
C GLY A 99 -3.13 -18.93 1.11
N LEU A 100 -1.86 -18.52 1.00
CA LEU A 100 -0.73 -19.38 1.31
C LEU A 100 -0.69 -19.76 2.81
N THR A 101 -1.05 -18.86 3.73
CA THR A 101 -1.18 -19.21 5.16
C THR A 101 -2.30 -20.23 5.42
N LEU A 102 -3.45 -20.10 4.76
CA LEU A 102 -4.57 -21.03 4.93
C LEU A 102 -4.27 -22.43 4.38
N LEU A 103 -3.49 -22.53 3.30
CA LEU A 103 -3.06 -23.81 2.74
C LEU A 103 -2.06 -24.54 3.65
N ASN A 104 -1.21 -23.81 4.36
CA ASN A 104 -0.20 -24.38 5.27
C ASN A 104 -0.77 -24.72 6.65
N THR A 105 -1.75 -23.95 7.12
CA THR A 105 -2.43 -24.19 8.40
C THR A 105 -3.93 -24.23 8.16
N PRO A 106 -4.55 -25.43 8.05
CA PRO A 106 -5.99 -25.55 7.81
C PRO A 106 -6.83 -25.07 9.01
N HIS A 107 -6.21 -24.77 10.15
CA HIS A 107 -6.86 -24.23 11.33
C HIS A 107 -6.85 -22.70 11.30
N ILE A 108 -8.04 -22.12 11.14
CA ILE A 108 -8.28 -20.66 11.12
C ILE A 108 -7.82 -19.99 12.43
N THR A 109 -7.74 -20.76 13.52
CA THR A 109 -7.25 -20.31 14.84
C THR A 109 -5.76 -20.00 14.89
N ALA A 110 -4.97 -20.44 13.89
CA ALA A 110 -3.54 -20.17 13.82
C ALA A 110 -3.21 -18.78 13.24
N ILE A 111 -4.18 -18.08 12.64
CA ILE A 111 -3.96 -16.76 12.05
C ILE A 111 -4.02 -15.70 13.15
N THR A 112 -2.99 -14.86 13.22
CA THR A 112 -2.96 -13.75 14.18
C THR A 112 -4.04 -12.72 13.84
N TRP A 113 -4.68 -12.18 14.87
CA TRP A 113 -5.68 -11.12 14.73
C TRP A 113 -5.14 -9.89 13.96
N SER A 114 -3.84 -9.62 14.06
CA SER A 114 -3.17 -8.52 13.36
C SER A 114 -3.22 -8.66 11.84
N THR A 115 -3.24 -9.90 11.31
CA THR A 115 -3.33 -10.17 9.87
C THR A 115 -4.72 -9.80 9.33
N TYR A 116 -5.79 -10.12 10.05
CA TYR A 116 -7.15 -9.71 9.68
C TYR A 116 -7.30 -8.19 9.71
N ALA A 117 -6.75 -7.54 10.74
CA ALA A 117 -6.76 -6.08 10.86
C ALA A 117 -6.03 -5.42 9.67
N ALA A 118 -4.85 -5.92 9.29
CA ALA A 118 -4.10 -5.41 8.15
C ALA A 118 -4.88 -5.52 6.83
N ILE A 119 -5.53 -6.65 6.58
CA ILE A 119 -6.36 -6.85 5.38
C ILE A 119 -7.50 -5.83 5.32
N ILE A 120 -8.22 -5.63 6.44
CA ILE A 120 -9.32 -4.67 6.52
C ILE A 120 -8.80 -3.26 6.22
N VAL A 121 -7.64 -2.88 6.75
CA VAL A 121 -7.03 -1.57 6.51
C VAL A 121 -6.65 -1.38 5.03
N VAL A 122 -6.01 -2.38 4.41
CA VAL A 122 -5.68 -2.33 2.96
C VAL A 122 -6.95 -2.19 2.11
N PHE A 123 -8.01 -2.93 2.45
CA PHE A 123 -9.30 -2.82 1.77
C PHE A 123 -9.91 -1.42 1.92
N LEU A 124 -9.87 -0.86 3.14
CA LEU A 124 -10.38 0.48 3.42
C LEU A 124 -9.61 1.55 2.63
N MET A 125 -8.27 1.46 2.60
CA MET A 125 -7.42 2.34 1.79
C MET A 125 -7.79 2.26 0.30
N PHE A 126 -8.03 1.05 -0.21
CA PHE A 126 -8.42 0.83 -1.59
C PHE A 126 -9.78 1.45 -1.92
N ILE A 127 -10.78 1.30 -1.03
CA ILE A 127 -12.11 1.91 -1.18
C ILE A 127 -12.00 3.43 -1.20
N ILE A 128 -11.20 4.03 -0.31
CA ILE A 128 -10.99 5.48 -0.27
C ILE A 128 -10.31 5.94 -1.57
N GLN A 129 -9.26 5.25 -2.03
CA GLN A 129 -8.58 5.55 -3.30
C GLN A 129 -9.58 5.53 -4.48
N PHE A 130 -10.43 4.51 -4.55
CA PHE A 130 -11.46 4.38 -5.59
C PHE A 130 -12.51 5.49 -5.49
N TYR A 131 -12.94 5.85 -4.28
CA TYR A 131 -13.85 6.98 -4.04
C TYR A 131 -13.27 8.30 -4.56
N VAL A 132 -12.01 8.61 -4.25
CA VAL A 132 -11.36 9.85 -4.73
C VAL A 132 -11.23 9.86 -6.25
N PHE A 133 -10.89 8.70 -6.84
CA PHE A 133 -10.77 8.56 -8.29
C PHE A 133 -12.09 8.78 -9.02
N THR A 134 -13.18 8.21 -8.52
CA THR A 134 -14.51 8.30 -9.17
C THR A 134 -15.17 9.66 -8.97
N THR A 135 -14.95 10.33 -7.84
CA THR A 135 -15.65 11.56 -7.49
C THR A 135 -14.85 12.81 -7.86
N ALA A 136 -13.83 13.14 -7.07
CA ALA A 136 -13.14 14.43 -7.13
C ALA A 136 -12.19 14.52 -8.34
N TYR A 137 -11.48 13.42 -8.66
CA TYR A 137 -10.55 13.40 -9.79
C TYR A 137 -11.27 13.53 -11.14
N ARG A 138 -12.37 12.79 -11.36
CA ARG A 138 -13.17 12.92 -12.59
C ARG A 138 -13.76 14.33 -12.74
N LYS A 139 -14.20 14.96 -11.64
CA LYS A 139 -14.68 16.35 -11.64
C LYS A 139 -13.56 17.33 -11.99
N ALA A 140 -12.38 17.18 -11.41
CA ALA A 140 -11.22 18.03 -11.72
C ALA A 140 -10.80 17.95 -13.19
N ARG A 141 -10.83 16.74 -13.78
CA ARG A 141 -10.43 16.53 -15.18
C ARG A 141 -11.45 17.06 -16.21
N ARG A 142 -12.74 17.13 -15.84
CA ARG A 142 -13.81 17.66 -16.71
C ARG A 142 -13.92 19.18 -16.66
N ALA A 143 -13.41 19.84 -15.63
CA ALA A 143 -13.48 21.29 -15.49
C ALA A 143 -12.44 21.96 -16.40
N LEU A 144 -12.89 22.87 -17.28
CA LEU A 144 -12.01 23.65 -18.17
C LEU A 144 -11.03 24.54 -17.38
N ARG A 145 -11.43 24.98 -16.18
CA ARG A 145 -10.59 25.70 -15.21
C ARG A 145 -10.88 25.18 -13.79
N PRO A 146 -10.08 24.24 -13.26
CA PRO A 146 -10.34 23.66 -11.96
C PRO A 146 -10.15 24.70 -10.84
N LYS A 147 -11.18 24.86 -9.99
CA LYS A 147 -11.12 25.74 -8.82
C LYS A 147 -10.21 25.12 -7.74
N PRO A 148 -9.46 25.95 -6.97
CA PRO A 148 -8.58 25.47 -5.89
C PRO A 148 -9.31 24.62 -4.84
N ALA A 149 -10.60 24.91 -4.60
CA ALA A 149 -11.46 24.15 -3.68
C ALA A 149 -11.70 22.68 -4.09
N VAL A 150 -11.46 22.30 -5.35
CA VAL A 150 -11.58 20.89 -5.79
C VAL A 150 -10.35 20.09 -5.33
N PHE A 151 -9.17 20.72 -5.33
CA PHE A 151 -7.93 20.06 -4.92
C PHE A 151 -7.88 19.80 -3.40
N THR A 152 -8.44 20.69 -2.57
CA THR A 152 -8.54 20.46 -1.12
C THR A 152 -9.38 19.22 -0.80
N LYS A 153 -10.48 19.02 -1.54
CA LYS A 153 -11.33 17.81 -1.42
C LYS A 153 -10.64 16.52 -1.85
N ILE A 154 -9.60 16.61 -2.68
CA ILE A 154 -8.77 15.45 -3.06
C ILE A 154 -7.74 15.16 -1.97
N ASN A 155 -7.15 16.19 -1.38
CA ASN A 155 -6.04 16.03 -0.44
C ASN A 155 -6.45 15.41 0.90
N THR A 156 -7.63 15.78 1.42
CA THR A 156 -8.12 15.24 2.70
C THR A 156 -8.19 13.70 2.72
N PRO A 157 -8.86 13.04 1.76
CA PRO A 157 -8.88 11.57 1.71
C PRO A 157 -7.50 10.97 1.36
N LEU A 158 -6.67 11.64 0.56
CA LEU A 158 -5.29 11.16 0.32
C LEU A 158 -4.43 11.15 1.60
N LYS A 159 -4.56 12.17 2.46
CA LYS A 159 -3.93 12.21 3.79
C LYS A 159 -4.42 11.06 4.67
N LEU A 160 -5.72 10.74 4.61
CA LEU A 160 -6.30 9.62 5.34
C LEU A 160 -5.70 8.27 4.88
N ILE A 161 -5.49 8.08 3.57
CA ILE A 161 -4.82 6.87 3.05
C ILE A 161 -3.39 6.75 3.59
N VAL A 162 -2.64 7.84 3.64
CA VAL A 162 -1.28 7.83 4.23
C VAL A 162 -1.32 7.43 5.70
N PHE A 163 -2.24 8.00 6.48
CA PHE A 163 -2.41 7.67 7.89
C PHE A 163 -2.77 6.20 8.11
N LEU A 164 -3.73 5.67 7.34
CA LEU A 164 -4.09 4.25 7.35
C LEU A 164 -2.94 3.35 6.93
N GLY A 165 -2.12 3.79 5.96
CA GLY A 165 -0.94 3.05 5.52
C GLY A 165 0.11 2.90 6.63
N ILE A 166 0.32 3.94 7.43
CA ILE A 166 1.20 3.89 8.61
C ILE A 166 0.64 2.92 9.65
N ILE A 167 -0.67 2.98 9.93
CA ILE A 167 -1.33 2.03 10.84
C ILE A 167 -1.16 0.59 10.33
N ASN A 168 -1.36 0.35 9.04
CA ASN A 168 -1.20 -0.97 8.44
C ASN A 168 0.23 -1.50 8.65
N TRP A 169 1.22 -0.64 8.48
CA TRP A 169 2.62 -1.00 8.70
C TRP A 169 2.90 -1.36 10.17
N VAL A 170 2.34 -0.59 11.12
CA VAL A 170 2.44 -0.89 12.56
C VAL A 170 1.75 -2.21 12.90
N LEU A 171 0.57 -2.48 12.33
CA LEU A 171 -0.16 -3.73 12.55
C LEU A 171 0.61 -4.96 12.06
N LEU A 172 1.35 -4.84 10.95
CA LEU A 172 2.18 -5.92 10.43
C LEU A 172 3.48 -6.14 11.24
N VAL A 173 3.87 -5.16 12.07
CA VAL A 173 5.06 -5.25 12.93
C VAL A 173 4.73 -5.79 14.32
N LEU A 174 3.51 -5.59 14.82
CA LEU A 174 3.05 -6.03 16.14
C LEU A 174 2.78 -7.55 16.20
#